data_AF-A0A7J9YCE4-F1
#
_entry.id   AF-A0A7J9YCE4-F1
#
_cell.length_a   1.000
_cell.length_b   1.000
_cell.length_c   1.000
_cell.angle_alpha   90.00
_cell.angle_beta   90.00
_cell.angle_gamma   90.00
#
_symmetry.space_group_name_H-M   'P 1'
#
loop_
_entity.id
_entity.type
_entity.pdbx_description
1 polymer ?
#
loop_
_entity_poly.entity_id
_entity_poly.type
_entity_poly.pdbx_seq_one_letter_code
_entity_poly.pdbx_strand_id
1 'polypeptide(L)' 'MPPTTYPIERFSLPNGLRVVLAPDRSAPVVGVAVVYDVGIRSEPEGRTGFAHLFEHLMFQGSENLEKLAHFRYVQSSGG' A
#
# COMPACT_ATOMS: atom_id res chain seq x y z
N MET A 1 23.16 4.08 -0.13
CA MET A 1 22.49 3.36 0.97
C MET A 1 23.37 2.20 1.39
N PRO A 2 23.55 1.94 2.70
CA PRO A 2 24.24 0.71 3.12
C PRO A 2 23.46 -0.51 2.59
N PRO A 3 24.14 -1.58 2.17
CA PRO A 3 23.45 -2.80 1.76
C PRO A 3 22.67 -3.35 2.96
N THR A 4 21.36 -3.47 2.79
CA THR A 4 20.47 -4.00 3.82
C THR A 4 20.54 -5.52 3.85
N THR A 5 21.24 -6.09 4.83
CA THR A 5 21.41 -7.55 5.02
C THR A 5 20.24 -8.17 5.82
N TYR A 6 19.00 -7.77 5.55
CA TYR A 6 17.85 -8.38 6.21
C TYR A 6 17.35 -9.59 5.40
N PRO A 7 16.94 -10.68 6.05
CA PRO A 7 16.33 -11.80 5.35
C PRO A 7 15.03 -11.33 4.67
N ILE A 8 14.88 -11.62 3.37
CA ILE A 8 13.66 -11.34 2.62
C ILE A 8 12.95 -12.66 2.35
N GLU A 9 11.74 -12.79 2.86
CA GLU A 9 10.85 -13.90 2.59
C GLU A 9 9.82 -13.51 1.53
N ARG A 10 9.54 -14.43 0.61
CA ARG A 10 8.57 -14.23 -0.47
C ARG A 10 7.63 -15.43 -0.50
N PHE A 11 6.34 -15.16 -0.47
CA PHE A 11 5.33 -16.20 -0.60
C PHE A 11 4.05 -15.62 -1.22
N SER A 12 3.15 -16.51 -1.64
CA SER A 12 1.84 -16.14 -2.17
C SER A 12 0.76 -16.70 -1.26
N LEU A 13 -0.27 -15.89 -1.00
CA LEU A 13 -1.47 -16.34 -0.32
C LEU A 13 -2.36 -17.18 -1.25
N PRO A 14 -3.32 -17.96 -0.73
CA PRO A 14 -4.23 -18.78 -1.56
C PRO A 14 -5.04 -17.98 -2.58
N ASN A 15 -5.28 -16.69 -2.33
CA ASN A 15 -5.98 -15.78 -3.25
C ASN A 15 -5.06 -15.16 -4.33
N GLY A 16 -3.78 -15.54 -4.38
CA GLY A 16 -2.79 -15.03 -5.33
C GLY A 16 -2.06 -13.76 -4.91
N LEU A 17 -2.37 -13.17 -3.74
CA LEU A 17 -1.64 -12.00 -3.26
C LEU A 17 -0.18 -12.38 -2.95
N ARG A 18 0.75 -11.67 -3.60
CA ARG A 18 2.18 -11.81 -3.37
C ARG A 18 2.59 -11.01 -2.15
N VAL A 19 3.28 -11.65 -1.22
CA VAL A 19 3.80 -11.04 0.00
C VAL A 19 5.32 -11.01 -0.06
N VAL A 20 5.90 -9.86 0.26
CA VAL A 20 7.33 -9.67 0.49
C VAL A 20 7.49 -9.23 1.94
N LEU A 21 8.12 -10.07 2.74
CA LEU A 21 8.34 -9.82 4.17
C LEU A 21 9.83 -9.63 4.41
N ALA A 22 10.19 -8.52 5.06
CA ALA A 22 11.57 -8.21 5.42
C ALA A 22 11.63 -7.81 6.91
N PRO A 23 11.76 -8.79 7.84
CA PRO A 23 11.77 -8.50 9.26
C PRO A 23 13.03 -7.73 9.67
N ASP A 24 12.85 -6.53 10.22
CA ASP A 24 13.86 -5.79 10.96
C ASP A 24 13.41 -5.64 12.42
N ARG A 25 14.23 -6.10 13.36
CA ARG A 25 13.96 -6.03 14.80
C ARG A 25 14.70 -4.88 15.49
N SER A 26 15.33 -3.99 14.73
CA SER A 26 16.04 -2.82 15.25
C SER A 26 15.11 -1.78 15.89
N ALA A 27 13.83 -1.76 15.51
CA ALA A 27 12.81 -0.84 16.03
C ALA A 27 11.45 -1.53 16.24
N PRO A 28 10.66 -1.14 17.26
CA PRO A 28 9.35 -1.72 17.55
C PRO A 28 8.25 -1.08 16.68
N VAL A 29 8.45 -1.02 15.36
CA VAL A 29 7.51 -0.46 14.39
C VAL A 29 7.27 -1.41 13.23
N VAL A 30 6.15 -1.27 12.54
CA VAL A 30 5.81 -2.06 11.35
C VAL A 30 5.48 -1.12 10.20
N GLY A 31 6.09 -1.36 9.04
CA GLY A 31 5.72 -0.73 7.78
C GLY A 31 4.89 -1.70 6.93
N VAL A 32 3.77 -1.22 6.39
CA VAL A 32 2.92 -1.99 5.47
C VAL A 32 2.72 -1.18 4.20
N ALA A 33 2.95 -1.80 3.05
CA ALA A 33 2.66 -1.22 1.75
C ALA A 33 1.90 -2.24 0.90
N VAL A 34 0.84 -1.77 0.24
CA VAL A 34 0.11 -2.54 -0.77
C VAL A 34 0.38 -1.88 -2.11
N VAL A 35 0.92 -2.65 -3.05
CA VAL A 35 1.26 -2.16 -4.39
C VAL A 35 0.40 -2.89 -5.40
N TYR A 36 -0.31 -2.12 -6.21
CA TYR A 36 -1.10 -2.64 -7.33
C TYR A 36 -0.29 -2.53 -8.61
N ASP A 37 -0.31 -3.56 -9.44
CA ASP A 37 0.41 -3.61 -10.72
C ASP A 37 -0.36 -2.86 -11.83
N VAL A 38 -0.66 -1.58 -11.57
CA VAL A 38 -1.38 -0.66 -12.46
C VAL A 38 -0.84 0.76 -12.26
N GLY A 39 -1.05 1.64 -13.25
CA GLY A 39 -0.70 3.05 -13.13
C GLY A 39 -1.01 3.81 -14.41
N ILE A 40 -0.35 4.96 -14.62
CA ILE A 40 -0.55 5.80 -15.82
C ILE A 40 -0.38 5.03 -17.14
N ARG A 41 0.53 4.03 -17.17
CA ARG A 41 0.78 3.16 -18.34
C ARG A 41 -0.40 2.22 -18.65
N SER A 42 -1.29 2.04 -17.71
CA SER A 42 -2.49 1.19 -17.80
C SER A 42 -3.74 2.00 -18.13
N GLU A 43 -3.63 3.32 -18.35
CA GLU A 43 -4.77 4.17 -18.64
C GLU A 43 -5.35 3.91 -20.03
N PRO A 44 -6.66 3.66 -20.15
CA PRO A 44 -7.33 3.57 -21.44
C PRO A 44 -7.23 4.88 -22.22
N GLU A 45 -7.27 4.79 -23.54
CA GLU A 45 -7.35 5.97 -24.40
C GLU A 45 -8.57 6.84 -24.03
N GLY A 46 -8.38 8.15 -23.97
CA GLY A 46 -9.42 9.10 -23.55
C GLY A 46 -9.74 9.10 -22.05
N ARG A 47 -9.00 8.36 -21.21
CA ARG A 47 -9.18 8.29 -19.74
C ARG A 47 -7.92 8.70 -18.96
N THR A 48 -7.16 9.64 -19.50
CA THR A 48 -5.95 10.16 -18.86
C THR A 48 -6.25 10.72 -17.47
N GLY A 49 -5.40 10.40 -16.48
CA GLY A 49 -5.53 10.85 -15.10
C GLY A 49 -6.39 9.94 -14.20
N PHE A 50 -6.90 8.83 -14.72
CA PHE A 50 -7.68 7.86 -13.95
C PHE A 50 -6.86 7.21 -12.83
N ALA A 51 -5.61 6.86 -13.09
CA ALA A 51 -4.76 6.26 -12.05
C ALA A 51 -4.63 7.20 -10.83
N HIS A 52 -4.40 8.49 -11.10
CA HIS A 52 -4.33 9.51 -10.07
C HIS A 52 -5.69 9.78 -9.41
N LEU A 53 -6.78 9.82 -10.19
CA LEU A 53 -8.12 9.96 -9.63
C LEU A 53 -8.45 8.83 -8.64
N PHE A 54 -8.16 7.57 -8.99
CA PHE A 54 -8.40 6.43 -8.12
C PHE A 54 -7.56 6.47 -6.84
N GLU A 55 -6.31 6.93 -6.93
CA GLU A 55 -5.46 7.18 -5.76
C GLU A 55 -6.13 8.15 -4.77
N HIS A 56 -6.71 9.27 -5.25
CA HIS A 56 -7.43 10.22 -4.39
C HIS A 56 -8.72 9.63 -3.81
N LEU A 57 -9.44 8.84 -4.61
CA LEU A 57 -10.69 8.21 -4.20
C LEU A 57 -10.50 7.14 -3.12
N MET A 58 -9.32 6.52 -3.03
CA MET A 58 -8.99 5.54 -1.98
C MET A 58 -9.22 6.09 -0.56
N PHE A 59 -9.09 7.41 -0.37
CA PHE A 59 -9.27 8.06 0.93
C PHE A 59 -10.68 8.64 1.15
N GLN A 60 -11.61 8.45 0.21
CA GLN A 60 -12.98 8.99 0.31
C GLN A 60 -13.96 8.06 1.03
N GLY A 61 -13.49 6.96 1.62
CA GLY A 61 -14.28 6.00 2.39
C GLY A 61 -14.45 4.66 1.67
N SER A 62 -15.02 3.70 2.38
CA SER A 62 -15.35 2.36 1.88
C SER A 62 -16.62 1.86 2.56
N GLU A 63 -17.08 0.65 2.20
CA GLU A 63 -18.19 -0.01 2.88
C GLU A 63 -18.01 -0.09 4.40
N ASN A 64 -16.76 -0.20 4.87
CA ASN A 64 -16.43 -0.42 6.27
C ASN A 64 -15.91 0.84 7.00
N LEU A 65 -15.61 1.92 6.27
CA LEU A 65 -14.95 3.09 6.83
C LEU A 65 -15.50 4.38 6.23
N GLU A 66 -15.75 5.36 7.08
CA GLU A 66 -16.10 6.71 6.65
C GLU A 66 -14.96 7.38 5.88
N LYS A 67 -15.32 8.42 5.13
CA LYS A 67 -14.38 9.32 4.46
C LYS A 67 -13.28 9.81 5.42
N LEU A 68 -12.03 9.80 4.95
CA LEU A 68 -10.83 10.18 5.71
C LEU A 68 -10.52 9.34 6.97
N ALA A 69 -11.31 8.32 7.30
CA ALA A 69 -11.07 7.50 8.49
C ALA A 69 -9.69 6.80 8.43
N HIS A 70 -9.24 6.41 7.24
CA HIS A 70 -7.91 5.82 7.02
C HIS A 70 -6.80 6.75 7.54
N PHE A 71 -6.77 8.02 7.11
CA PHE A 71 -5.80 9.01 7.59
C PHE A 71 -5.87 9.21 9.10
N ARG A 72 -7.08 9.30 9.64
CA ARG A 72 -7.29 9.50 11.08
C ARG A 72 -6.69 8.37 11.91
N TYR A 73 -6.85 7.11 11.51
CA TYR A 73 -6.29 5.97 12.24
C TYR A 73 -4.76 5.95 12.21
N VAL A 74 -4.20 6.14 11.03
CA VAL A 74 -2.76 6.27 10.76
C VAL A 74 -2.16 7.38 11.66
N GLN A 75 -2.70 8.60 11.56
CA GLN A 75 -2.27 9.73 12.39
C GLN A 75 -2.42 9.50 13.90
N SER A 76 -3.53 8.90 14.34
CA SER A 76 -3.76 8.63 15.77
C SER A 76 -2.80 7.60 16.36
N SER A 77 -2.14 6.81 15.50
CA SER A 77 -1.16 5.79 15.87
C SER A 77 0.28 6.31 15.86
N GLY A 78 0.48 7.61 15.60
CA GLY A 78 1.81 8.22 15.52
C GLY A 78 2.53 8.03 14.18
N GLY A 79 1.81 7.55 13.16
CA GLY A 79 2.32 7.32 11.81
C GLY A 79 1.18 7.12 10.85
#